data_AF-A0A2G9V304-F1
#
_entry.id   AF-A0A2G9V304-F1
#
_cell.length_a   1.000
_cell.length_b   1.000
_cell.length_c   1.000
_cell.angle_alpha   90.00
_cell.angle_beta   90.00
_cell.angle_gamma   90.00
#
_symmetry.space_group_name_H-M   'P 1'
#
loop_
_entity.id
_entity.type
_entity.pdbx_description
1 polymer ?
#
loop_
_entity_poly.entity_id
_entity_poly.type
_entity_poly.pdbx_seq_one_letter_code
_entity_poly.pdbx_strand_id
1 'polypeptide(L)'
;MIIIIYLLKNVDKNGWIGPGSTVSPLHTDPRENIFCQILGRKFFRLVAPSDSENVYAFKDGIITNTSQVDVLNPDLKKYPDFAKARCWDGVVEAGDVLFIPQGWWHLVAALSNSISISFWFDK
;
A
#
# COMPACT_ATOMS: atom_id res chain seq x y z
N MET A 1 -30.33 -7.41 15.52
CA MET A 1 -29.67 -6.95 14.29
C MET A 1 -29.11 -8.17 13.58
N ILE A 2 -29.77 -8.64 12.51
CA ILE A 2 -29.27 -9.76 11.70
C ILE A 2 -28.35 -9.14 10.65
N ILE A 3 -27.04 -9.37 10.76
CA ILE A 3 -26.08 -9.00 9.72
C ILE A 3 -26.11 -10.13 8.70
N ILE A 4 -26.78 -9.93 7.57
CA ILE A 4 -26.65 -10.83 6.42
C ILE A 4 -25.30 -10.51 5.79
N ILE A 5 -24.31 -11.39 5.98
CA ILE A 5 -23.01 -11.28 5.33
C ILE A 5 -23.15 -11.86 3.92
N TYR A 6 -23.36 -11.00 2.93
CA TYR A 6 -23.21 -11.40 1.54
C TYR A 6 -21.71 -11.58 1.28
N LEU A 7 -21.27 -12.84 1.15
CA LEU A 7 -19.94 -13.13 0.63
C LEU A 7 -19.92 -12.78 -0.85
N LEU A 8 -19.40 -11.58 -1.16
CA LEU A 8 -19.16 -11.19 -2.55
C LEU A 8 -18.20 -12.20 -3.19
N LYS A 9 -18.67 -12.82 -4.27
CA LYS A 9 -17.85 -13.66 -5.14
C LYS A 9 -16.82 -12.75 -5.84
N ASN A 10 -15.63 -13.28 -6.12
CA ASN A 10 -14.52 -12.58 -6.80
C ASN A 10 -13.88 -11.42 -6.00
N VAL A 11 -14.05 -11.37 -4.68
CA VAL A 11 -13.31 -10.45 -3.81
C VAL A 11 -12.34 -11.25 -2.93
N ASP A 12 -11.04 -11.03 -3.12
CA ASP A 12 -10.01 -11.61 -2.26
C ASP A 12 -9.96 -10.81 -0.95
N LYS A 13 -9.87 -11.53 0.17
CA LYS A 13 -9.93 -10.95 1.51
C LYS A 13 -8.66 -11.34 2.25
N ASN A 14 -7.77 -10.38 2.46
CA ASN A 14 -6.47 -10.64 3.08
C ASN A 14 -6.45 -10.03 4.49
N GLY A 15 -5.99 -10.83 5.46
CA GLY A 15 -5.77 -10.38 6.84
C GLY A 15 -4.31 -10.02 7.07
N TRP A 16 -4.06 -8.84 7.63
CA TRP A 16 -2.72 -8.34 7.91
C TRP A 16 -2.57 -8.15 9.41
N ILE A 17 -1.76 -8.98 10.07
CA ILE A 17 -1.52 -8.93 11.51
C ILE A 17 -0.01 -8.86 11.72
N GLY A 18 0.45 -7.87 12.48
CA GLY A 18 1.88 -7.74 12.75
C GLY A 18 2.21 -6.75 13.85
N PRO A 19 3.45 -6.80 14.37
CA PRO A 19 3.93 -5.84 15.33
C PRO A 19 4.11 -4.44 14.70
N GLY A 20 4.31 -3.44 15.55
CA GLY A 20 4.84 -2.15 15.10
C GLY A 20 6.16 -2.31 14.33
N SER A 21 6.45 -1.33 13.48
CA SER A 21 7.66 -1.28 12.63
C SER A 21 7.71 -2.27 11.47
N THR A 22 6.63 -3.02 11.20
CA THR A 22 6.51 -3.77 9.93
C THR A 22 6.38 -2.80 8.76
N VAL A 23 7.13 -3.07 7.68
CA VAL A 23 7.13 -2.24 6.47
C VAL A 23 6.89 -3.12 5.25
N SER A 24 5.90 -2.74 4.45
CA SER A 24 5.72 -3.20 3.08
C SER A 24 6.32 -2.13 2.15
N PRO A 25 7.40 -2.44 1.41
CA PRO A 25 8.04 -1.49 0.50
C PRO A 25 7.07 -0.89 -0.53
N LEU A 26 7.44 0.22 -1.16
CA LEU A 26 6.61 0.86 -2.18
C LEU A 26 6.39 -0.11 -3.36
N HIS A 27 5.13 -0.50 -3.61
CA HIS A 27 4.77 -1.44 -4.67
C HIS A 27 3.39 -1.12 -5.25
N THR A 28 3.04 -1.77 -6.36
CA THR A 28 1.70 -1.72 -6.96
C THR A 28 1.02 -3.08 -6.90
N ASP A 29 -0.29 -3.08 -6.70
CA ASP A 29 -1.13 -4.28 -6.81
C ASP A 29 -1.90 -4.30 -8.15
N PRO A 30 -2.24 -5.50 -8.68
CA PRO A 30 -2.90 -5.64 -9.96
C PRO A 30 -4.42 -5.39 -9.92
N ARG A 31 -5.02 -5.15 -8.74
CA ARG A 31 -6.46 -5.03 -8.51
C ARG A 31 -6.80 -3.77 -7.73
N GLU A 32 -8.08 -3.38 -7.73
CA GLU A 32 -8.58 -2.34 -6.84
C GLU A 32 -8.53 -2.85 -5.39
N ASN A 33 -8.24 -1.96 -4.42
CA ASN A 33 -8.08 -2.37 -3.04
C ASN A 33 -8.79 -1.41 -2.07
N ILE A 34 -9.67 -1.97 -1.24
CA ILE A 34 -10.19 -1.29 -0.04
C ILE A 34 -9.43 -1.82 1.18
N PHE A 35 -8.65 -0.96 1.81
CA PHE A 35 -7.88 -1.27 3.01
C PHE A 35 -8.58 -0.73 4.26
N CYS A 36 -8.99 -1.63 5.15
CA CYS A 36 -9.67 -1.30 6.40
C CYS A 36 -8.74 -1.55 7.59
N GLN A 37 -8.51 -0.53 8.40
CA GLN A 37 -7.69 -0.65 9.60
C GLN A 37 -8.58 -1.01 10.80
N ILE A 38 -8.30 -2.15 11.43
CA ILE A 38 -9.10 -2.67 12.54
C ILE A 38 -8.50 -2.29 13.89
N LEU A 39 -7.17 -2.41 14.02
CA LEU A 39 -6.43 -2.09 15.25
C LEU A 39 -5.11 -1.40 14.90
N GLY A 40 -4.71 -0.44 15.72
CA GLY A 40 -3.42 0.25 15.56
C GLY A 40 -3.42 1.24 14.40
N ARG A 41 -2.23 1.70 14.02
CA ARG A 41 -2.05 2.78 13.05
C ARG A 41 -1.02 2.40 12.00
N LYS A 42 -1.29 2.73 10.74
CA LYS A 42 -0.36 2.52 9.62
C LYS A 42 -0.14 3.82 8.86
N PHE A 43 1.11 4.18 8.64
CA PHE A 43 1.50 5.22 7.70
C PHE A 43 1.43 4.65 6.28
N PHE A 44 0.82 5.41 5.38
CA PHE A 44 0.80 5.15 3.95
C PHE A 44 1.48 6.30 3.22
N ARG A 45 2.25 5.94 2.20
CA ARG A 45 2.68 6.86 1.14
C ARG A 45 2.20 6.33 -0.20
N LEU A 46 1.44 7.14 -0.93
CA LEU A 46 0.91 6.82 -2.23
C LEU A 46 1.60 7.64 -3.32
N VAL A 47 1.91 7.02 -4.46
CA VAL A 47 2.41 7.68 -5.67
C VAL A 47 1.55 7.27 -6.86
N ALA A 48 1.14 8.25 -7.67
CA ALA A 48 0.27 8.01 -8.80
C ALA A 48 0.98 7.19 -9.89
N PRO A 49 0.25 6.38 -10.69
CA PRO A 49 0.84 5.64 -11.81
C PRO A 49 1.56 6.54 -12.82
N SER A 50 1.14 7.81 -12.97
CA SER A 50 1.79 8.79 -13.85
C SER A 50 3.22 9.13 -13.44
N ASP A 51 3.61 8.87 -12.19
CA ASP A 51 4.95 9.11 -11.66
C ASP A 51 5.79 7.82 -11.58
N SER A 52 5.36 6.73 -12.21
CA SER A 52 6.03 5.41 -12.11
C SER A 52 7.50 5.43 -12.54
N GLU A 53 7.87 6.30 -13.48
CA GLU A 53 9.26 6.43 -13.93
C GLU A 53 10.18 6.99 -12.83
N ASN A 54 9.62 7.76 -11.89
CA ASN A 54 10.36 8.41 -10.82
C ASN A 54 10.60 7.49 -9.61
N VAL A 55 9.96 6.32 -9.53
CA VAL A 55 10.02 5.43 -8.35
C VAL A 55 10.94 4.22 -8.51
N TYR A 56 11.67 4.11 -9.62
CA TYR A 56 12.70 3.09 -9.84
C TYR A 56 12.24 1.66 -9.55
N ALA A 57 11.19 1.20 -10.22
CA ALA A 57 10.75 -0.19 -10.18
C ALA A 57 11.89 -1.16 -10.54
N PHE A 58 11.89 -2.37 -9.98
CA PHE A 58 12.74 -3.45 -10.51
C PHE A 58 12.33 -3.75 -11.95
N LYS A 59 13.32 -3.86 -12.85
CA LYS A 59 13.05 -4.10 -14.29
C LYS A 59 13.01 -5.58 -14.65
N ASP A 60 13.67 -6.42 -13.86
CA ASP A 60 13.82 -7.85 -14.11
C ASP A 60 13.48 -8.66 -12.86
N GLY A 61 13.11 -9.93 -13.06
CA GLY A 61 12.80 -10.87 -11.98
C GLY A 61 11.31 -10.92 -11.61
N ILE A 62 11.02 -11.36 -10.37
CA ILE A 62 9.65 -11.66 -9.92
C ILE A 62 8.95 -10.43 -9.30
N ILE A 63 9.72 -9.43 -8.86
CA ILE A 63 9.23 -8.29 -8.06
C ILE A 63 9.23 -6.97 -8.85
N THR A 64 8.90 -7.02 -10.14
CA THR A 64 8.92 -5.85 -11.03
C THR A 64 7.87 -4.79 -10.66
N ASN A 65 6.88 -5.16 -9.84
CA ASN A 65 5.89 -4.25 -9.27
C ASN A 65 6.37 -3.55 -7.98
N THR A 66 7.63 -3.74 -7.57
CA THR A 66 8.20 -3.15 -6.35
C THR A 66 9.29 -2.13 -6.69
N SER A 67 9.34 -1.04 -5.94
CA SER A 67 10.38 -0.01 -6.03
C SER A 67 11.70 -0.50 -5.44
N GLN A 68 12.81 -0.07 -6.04
CA GLN A 68 14.15 -0.25 -5.48
C GLN A 68 14.49 0.76 -4.37
N VAL A 69 13.69 1.82 -4.23
CA VAL A 69 13.95 2.92 -3.30
C VAL A 69 13.48 2.53 -1.90
N ASP A 70 14.33 2.68 -0.89
CA ASP A 70 13.86 2.78 0.49
C ASP A 70 13.18 4.14 0.67
N VAL A 71 11.87 4.16 0.48
CA VAL A 71 11.08 5.39 0.44
C VAL A 71 10.99 6.10 1.81
N LEU A 72 11.26 5.40 2.91
CA LEU A 72 11.33 6.03 4.24
C LEU A 72 12.66 6.76 4.45
N ASN A 73 13.72 6.37 3.73
CA ASN A 73 15.02 7.02 3.76
C ASN A 73 15.71 6.98 2.37
N PRO A 74 15.22 7.76 1.39
CA PRO A 74 15.65 7.62 0.00
C PRO A 74 17.09 8.10 -0.21
N ASP A 75 17.92 7.25 -0.82
CA ASP A 75 19.24 7.65 -1.35
C ASP A 75 19.07 8.42 -2.66
N LEU A 76 18.91 9.73 -2.57
CA LEU A 76 18.73 10.61 -3.73
C LEU A 76 19.99 10.78 -4.59
N LYS A 77 21.17 10.32 -4.14
CA LYS A 77 22.34 10.24 -5.02
C LYS A 77 22.22 9.08 -5.99
N LYS A 78 21.67 7.96 -5.51
CA LYS A 78 21.43 6.75 -6.31
C LYS A 78 20.12 6.82 -7.11
N TYR A 79 19.09 7.44 -6.54
CA TYR A 79 17.73 7.52 -7.10
C TYR A 79 17.25 8.99 -7.22
N PRO A 80 17.93 9.84 -7.99
CA PRO A 80 17.69 11.28 -8.01
C PRO A 80 16.29 11.68 -8.49
N ASP A 81 15.68 10.93 -9.40
CA ASP A 81 14.35 11.23 -9.93
C ASP A 81 13.23 11.00 -8.91
N PHE A 82 13.50 10.27 -7.82
CA PHE A 82 12.52 10.06 -6.76
C PHE A 82 12.10 11.39 -6.11
N ALA A 83 12.99 12.38 -6.09
CA ALA A 83 12.68 13.73 -5.64
C ALA A 83 11.62 14.45 -6.51
N LYS A 84 11.35 13.96 -7.73
CA LYS A 84 10.33 14.48 -8.64
C LYS A 84 8.97 13.82 -8.44
N ALA A 85 8.92 12.65 -7.79
CA ALA A 85 7.67 11.90 -7.58
C ALA A 85 6.74 12.65 -6.61
N ARG A 86 5.48 12.85 -7.00
CA ARG A 86 4.48 13.42 -6.09
C ARG A 86 3.98 12.35 -5.12
N CYS A 87 4.30 12.54 -3.85
CA CYS A 87 3.87 11.64 -2.78
C CYS A 87 2.64 12.18 -2.05
N TRP A 88 1.72 11.29 -1.71
CA TRP A 88 0.56 11.55 -0.86
C TRP A 88 0.69 10.72 0.41
N ASP A 89 0.87 11.40 1.54
CA ASP A 89 1.12 10.76 2.82
C ASP A 89 -0.12 10.83 3.71
N GLY A 90 -0.36 9.77 4.47
CA GLY A 90 -1.47 9.71 5.42
C GLY A 90 -1.26 8.65 6.48
N VAL A 91 -1.91 8.82 7.63
CA VAL A 91 -2.01 7.78 8.64
C VAL A 91 -3.43 7.24 8.62
N VAL A 92 -3.54 5.92 8.49
CA VAL A 92 -4.81 5.19 8.57
C VAL A 92 -4.90 4.62 9.99
N GLU A 93 -5.91 5.04 10.73
CA GLU A 93 -6.16 4.67 12.13
C GLU A 93 -7.30 3.66 12.23
N ALA A 94 -7.47 3.03 13.41
CA ALA A 94 -8.53 2.06 13.61
C ALA A 94 -9.92 2.67 13.32
N GLY A 95 -10.67 2.05 12.42
CA GLY A 95 -11.96 2.54 11.92
C GLY A 95 -11.88 3.22 10.56
N ASP A 96 -10.69 3.64 10.12
CA ASP A 96 -10.51 4.25 8.80
C ASP A 96 -10.53 3.21 7.68
N VAL A 97 -10.94 3.68 6.51
CA VAL A 97 -10.93 2.94 5.26
C VAL A 97 -10.19 3.76 4.21
N LEU A 98 -9.15 3.16 3.62
CA LEU A 98 -8.39 3.74 2.52
C LEU A 98 -8.71 2.98 1.23
N PHE A 99 -9.14 3.71 0.20
CA PHE A 99 -9.22 3.17 -1.15
C PHE A 99 -7.89 3.38 -1.87
N ILE A 100 -7.33 2.31 -2.42
CA ILE A 100 -6.08 2.30 -3.19
C ILE A 100 -6.44 1.86 -4.61
N PRO A 101 -6.43 2.80 -5.58
CA PRO A 101 -6.81 2.45 -6.93
C PRO A 101 -5.79 1.51 -7.58
N GLN A 102 -6.27 0.65 -8.48
CA GLN A 102 -5.41 -0.28 -9.23
C GLN A 102 -4.20 0.46 -9.86
N GLY A 103 -3.01 -0.13 -9.70
CA GLY A 103 -1.75 0.41 -10.24
C GLY A 103 -1.13 1.57 -9.44
N TRP A 104 -1.78 2.05 -8.36
CA TRP A 104 -1.15 3.04 -7.49
C TRP A 104 -0.04 2.42 -6.66
N TRP A 105 1.10 3.10 -6.64
CA TRP A 105 2.22 2.76 -5.79
C TRP A 105 1.86 3.08 -4.35
N HIS A 106 2.13 2.16 -3.44
CA HIS A 106 1.86 2.35 -2.03
C HIS A 106 2.91 1.69 -1.13
N LEU A 107 3.43 2.46 -0.18
CA LEU A 107 4.24 1.98 0.93
C LEU A 107 3.36 1.95 2.17
N VAL A 108 3.54 0.92 3.00
CA VAL A 108 2.79 0.77 4.25
C VAL A 108 3.74 0.51 5.40
N ALA A 109 3.71 1.34 6.44
CA ALA A 109 4.53 1.17 7.64
C ALA A 109 3.65 1.15 8.90
N ALA A 110 3.73 0.08 9.68
CA ALA A 110 3.02 -0.02 10.95
C ALA A 110 3.66 0.89 12.01
N LEU A 111 2.88 1.81 12.56
CA LEU A 111 3.31 2.71 13.64
C LEU A 111 3.07 2.10 15.03
N SER A 112 2.30 1.02 15.10
CA SER A 112 1.99 0.25 16.29
C SER A 112 1.71 -1.21 15.92
N ASN A 113 1.55 -2.09 16.91
CA ASN A 113 0.92 -3.39 16.67
C ASN A 113 -0.41 -3.16 15.96
N SER A 114 -0.67 -3.93 14.90
CA SER A 114 -1.76 -3.61 13.99
C SER A 114 -2.47 -4.84 13.43
N ILE A 115 -3.76 -4.65 13.16
CA ILE A 115 -4.63 -5.59 12.45
C ILE A 115 -5.35 -4.81 11.35
N SER A 116 -5.33 -5.33 10.14
CA SER A 116 -6.01 -4.74 8.98
C SER A 116 -6.63 -5.84 8.12
N ILE A 117 -7.63 -5.47 7.33
CA ILE A 117 -8.20 -6.33 6.29
C ILE A 117 -8.13 -5.57 4.98
N SER A 118 -7.67 -6.21 3.91
CA SER A 118 -7.77 -5.66 2.56
C SER A 118 -8.75 -6.48 1.70
N PHE A 119 -9.50 -5.78 0.86
CA PHE A 119 -10.46 -6.35 -0.06
C PHE A 119 -10.00 -6.02 -1.49
N TRP A 120 -9.54 -7.04 -2.22
CA TRP A 120 -9.10 -6.86 -3.60
C TRP A 120 -10.20 -7.28 -4.56
N PHE A 121 -10.52 -6.44 -5.54
CA PHE A 121 -11.61 -6.63 -6.48
C PHE A 121 -11.27 -6.07 -7.87
N ASP A 122 -12.01 -6.53 -8.88
CA ASP A 122 -11.91 -6.01 -10.24
C ASP A 122 -12.99 -4.96 -10.49
N LYS A 123 -12.77 -4.12 -11.51
CA LYS A 123 -13.74 -3.10 -11.95
C LYS A 123 -15.02 -3.69 -12.51
#